data_AF-A0A944JYK6-F1
#
_entry.id   AF-A0A944JYK6-F1
#
_cell.length_a   1.000
_cell.length_b   1.000
_cell.length_c   1.000
_cell.angle_alpha   90.00
_cell.angle_beta   90.00
_cell.angle_gamma   90.00
#
_symmetry.space_group_name_H-M   'P 1'
#
loop_
_entity.id
_entity.type
_entity.pdbx_description
1 polymer ?
#
loop_
_entity_poly.entity_id
_entity_poly.type
_entity_poly.pdbx_seq_one_letter_code
_entity_poly.pdbx_strand_id
1 'polypeptide(L)'
;MRRDRKAPSPSPPRSPADFLSARQLALAWSVMALMALLAWVLVVGQARDTGIEPGTMGMGVPLFLLLWLIMMIAMMFPSVAPVAITWARAIGRQSSGAVRTARTAQFAAGYLLAWTTFGLIAYGLLAGTGALLDDHPGAGRWIGAGAFLIAGLYQFSPLKNLCLSHCRSPMGQLVRYAGFRPGARDLRVGLHHGAYCVGCCWGLMIVLVPLGFMNVLAMAAVAGVIFVEKLWRLGPAFSAAVGTVFLALALLAPFQTWLLPGLEPQPSPMTDMLRP
;
A
#
# COMPACT_ATOMS: atom_id res chain seq x y z
N MET A 1 42.51 64.44 9.19
CA MET A 1 41.38 63.72 8.56
C MET A 1 41.62 62.22 8.60
N ARG A 2 41.10 61.53 9.63
CA ARG A 2 41.14 60.07 9.75
C ARG A 2 39.73 59.57 9.46
N ARG A 3 39.52 58.84 8.36
CA ARG A 3 38.22 58.24 8.02
C ARG A 3 37.93 57.12 9.01
N ASP A 4 36.97 57.33 9.91
CA ASP A 4 36.42 56.28 10.77
C ASP A 4 35.71 55.23 9.90
N ARG A 5 36.39 54.11 9.67
CA ARG A 5 35.84 52.96 8.95
C ARG A 5 34.95 52.19 9.93
N LYS A 6 33.66 52.53 9.96
CA LYS A 6 32.62 51.86 10.73
C LYS A 6 32.68 50.34 10.46
N ALA A 7 32.90 49.53 11.50
CA ALA A 7 32.92 48.08 11.37
C ALA A 7 31.56 47.56 10.85
N PRO A 8 31.53 46.52 10.00
CA PRO A 8 30.27 45.93 9.54
C PRO A 8 29.49 45.40 10.75
N SER A 9 28.22 45.78 10.87
CA SER A 9 27.32 45.20 11.87
C SER A 9 27.23 43.68 11.67
N PRO A 10 27.25 42.85 12.73
CA PRO A 10 27.03 41.43 12.60
C PRO A 10 25.66 41.17 11.97
N SER A 11 25.64 40.32 10.95
CA SER A 11 24.39 39.85 10.36
C SER A 11 23.55 39.15 11.43
N PRO A 12 22.23 39.39 11.50
CA PRO A 12 21.39 38.70 12.45
C PRO A 12 21.49 37.18 12.22
N PRO A 13 21.42 36.36 13.29
CA PRO A 13 21.41 34.91 13.15
C PRO A 13 20.22 34.52 12.28
N ARG A 14 20.50 33.81 11.18
CA ARG A 14 19.43 33.24 10.34
C ARG A 14 18.58 32.34 11.24
N SER A 15 17.29 32.66 11.35
CA SER A 15 16.38 31.83 12.14
C SER A 15 16.40 30.40 11.56
N PRO A 16 16.44 29.34 12.39
CA PRO A 16 16.41 27.95 11.91
C PRO A 16 15.09 27.54 11.24
N ALA A 17 14.10 28.43 11.22
CA ALA A 17 12.80 28.24 10.59
C ALA A 17 12.77 28.97 9.24
N ASP A 18 13.65 28.59 8.31
CA ASP A 18 13.37 28.82 6.90
C ASP A 18 12.05 28.10 6.61
N PHE A 19 11.02 28.89 6.33
CA PHE A 19 9.76 28.42 5.79
C PHE A 19 10.05 27.54 4.57
N LEU A 20 10.03 26.23 4.81
CA LEU A 20 9.83 25.20 3.80
C LEU A 20 8.73 25.71 2.87
N SER A 21 9.02 25.92 1.58
CA SER A 21 8.00 26.53 0.74
C SER A 21 6.81 25.57 0.63
N ALA A 22 5.62 26.04 1.04
CA ALA A 22 4.38 25.28 0.91
C ALA A 22 4.21 24.74 -0.52
N ARG A 23 4.79 25.43 -1.51
CA ARG A 23 4.92 25.01 -2.91
C ARG A 23 5.64 23.67 -3.08
N GLN A 24 6.79 23.43 -2.45
CA GLN A 24 7.49 22.14 -2.55
C GLN A 24 6.72 20.99 -1.89
N LEU A 25 5.97 21.28 -0.81
CA LEU A 25 5.07 20.31 -0.21
C LEU A 25 3.89 20.00 -1.12
N ALA A 26 3.23 21.01 -1.66
CA ALA A 26 2.15 20.86 -2.62
C ALA A 26 2.62 20.05 -3.84
N LEU A 27 3.76 20.40 -4.44
CA LEU A 27 4.32 19.69 -5.59
C LEU A 27 4.57 18.20 -5.30
N ALA A 28 5.16 17.87 -4.15
CA ALA A 28 5.43 16.48 -3.80
C ALA A 28 4.13 15.67 -3.62
N TRP A 29 3.12 16.26 -2.98
CA TRP A 29 1.79 15.65 -2.86
C TRP A 29 1.10 15.51 -4.22
N SER A 30 1.15 16.55 -5.07
CA SER A 30 0.58 16.52 -6.41
C SER A 30 1.21 15.42 -7.27
N VAL A 31 2.54 15.24 -7.21
CA VAL A 31 3.23 14.17 -7.93
C VAL A 31 2.78 12.79 -7.44
N MET A 32 2.67 12.58 -6.12
CA MET A 32 2.17 11.32 -5.57
C MET A 32 0.71 11.04 -5.94
N ALA A 33 -0.15 12.06 -5.86
CA ALA A 33 -1.55 11.96 -6.24
C ALA A 33 -1.70 11.65 -7.74
N LEU A 34 -0.89 12.29 -8.60
CA LEU A 34 -0.89 12.02 -10.04
C LEU A 34 -0.46 10.60 -10.35
N MET A 35 0.63 10.11 -9.72
CA MET A 35 1.07 8.71 -9.90
C MET A 35 -0.02 7.72 -9.45
N ALA A 36 -0.66 7.97 -8.30
CA ALA A 36 -1.73 7.12 -7.81
C ALA A 36 -2.96 7.16 -8.72
N LEU A 37 -3.33 8.34 -9.25
CA LEU A 37 -4.44 8.50 -10.18
C LEU A 37 -4.19 7.76 -11.49
N LEU A 38 -3.01 7.92 -12.09
CA LEU A 38 -2.64 7.21 -13.31
C LEU A 38 -2.64 5.69 -13.10
N ALA A 39 -2.13 5.22 -11.96
CA ALA A 39 -2.18 3.81 -11.60
C ALA A 39 -3.61 3.30 -11.43
N TRP A 40 -4.52 4.08 -10.80
CA TRP A 40 -5.94 3.74 -10.71
C TRP A 40 -6.60 3.65 -12.09
N VAL A 41 -6.30 4.57 -13.01
CA VAL A 41 -6.84 4.51 -14.38
C VAL A 41 -6.44 3.21 -15.07
N LEU A 42 -5.17 2.81 -14.96
CA LEU A 42 -4.68 1.54 -15.53
C LEU A 42 -5.34 0.32 -14.89
N VAL A 43 -5.46 0.30 -13.55
CA VAL A 43 -6.10 -0.78 -12.81
C VAL A 43 -7.58 -0.92 -13.17
N VAL A 44 -8.30 0.20 -13.27
CA VAL A 44 -9.73 0.19 -13.65
C VAL A 44 -9.92 -0.26 -15.10
N GLY A 45 -9.02 0.14 -16.01
CA GLY A 45 -9.00 -0.38 -17.37
C GLY A 45 -8.85 -1.89 -17.39
N GLN A 46 -7.81 -2.40 -16.75
CA GLN A 46 -7.54 -3.85 -16.69
C GLN A 46 -8.68 -4.64 -16.02
N ALA A 47 -9.27 -4.13 -14.95
CA ALA A 47 -10.36 -4.78 -14.23
C ALA A 47 -11.63 -4.94 -15.09
N ARG A 48 -11.88 -4.00 -16.01
CA ARG A 48 -13.01 -4.11 -16.96
C ARG A 48 -12.79 -5.22 -17.98
N ASP A 49 -11.54 -5.44 -18.38
CA ASP A 49 -11.19 -6.44 -19.40
C ASP A 49 -11.08 -7.86 -18.83
N THR A 50 -10.71 -8.00 -17.54
CA THR A 50 -10.44 -9.28 -16.89
C THR A 50 -11.59 -9.83 -16.04
N GLY A 51 -12.55 -8.99 -15.64
CA GLY A 51 -13.66 -9.40 -14.77
C GLY A 51 -13.22 -9.77 -13.35
N ILE A 52 -14.13 -10.40 -12.60
CA ILE A 52 -13.87 -10.88 -11.23
C ILE A 52 -13.74 -12.40 -11.29
N GLU A 53 -12.56 -12.90 -11.63
CA GLU A 53 -12.28 -14.34 -11.68
C GLU A 53 -11.46 -14.80 -10.45
N PRO A 54 -11.67 -16.05 -9.98
CA PRO A 54 -10.83 -16.65 -8.95
C PRO A 54 -9.36 -16.82 -9.38
N GLY A 55 -8.47 -16.81 -8.40
CA GLY A 55 -7.06 -17.14 -8.60
C GLY A 55 -6.24 -16.06 -9.32
N THR A 56 -5.27 -16.47 -10.15
CA THR A 56 -4.32 -15.56 -10.83
C THR A 56 -4.81 -15.06 -12.18
N MET A 57 -6.08 -15.36 -12.56
CA MET A 57 -6.66 -15.09 -13.88
C MET A 57 -5.83 -15.70 -15.04
N GLY A 58 -5.22 -16.87 -14.80
CA GLY A 58 -4.35 -17.54 -15.77
C GLY A 58 -3.03 -16.82 -16.08
N MET A 59 -2.71 -15.73 -15.39
CA MET A 59 -1.48 -14.97 -15.64
C MET A 59 -0.26 -15.67 -15.06
N GLY A 60 0.85 -15.64 -15.80
CA GLY A 60 2.15 -16.01 -15.27
C GLY A 60 2.70 -14.97 -14.29
N VAL A 61 3.65 -15.40 -13.45
CA VAL A 61 4.26 -14.60 -12.38
C VAL A 61 4.71 -13.19 -12.84
N PRO A 62 5.40 -13.00 -14.00
CA PRO A 62 5.89 -11.67 -14.37
C PRO A 62 4.77 -10.66 -14.61
N LEU A 63 3.72 -11.06 -15.33
CA LEU A 63 2.59 -10.18 -15.63
C LEU A 63 1.76 -9.89 -14.38
N PHE A 64 1.53 -10.92 -13.56
CA PHE A 64 0.88 -10.75 -12.26
C PHE A 64 1.62 -9.74 -11.39
N LEU A 65 2.95 -9.86 -11.25
CA LEU A 65 3.74 -8.94 -10.45
C LEU A 65 3.71 -7.51 -10.99
N LEU A 66 3.69 -7.34 -12.32
CA LEU A 66 3.55 -6.03 -12.94
C LEU A 66 2.23 -5.36 -12.52
N LEU A 67 1.11 -6.06 -12.70
CA LEU A 67 -0.22 -5.56 -12.31
C LEU A 67 -0.34 -5.35 -10.81
N TRP A 68 0.19 -6.29 -10.02
CA TRP A 68 0.26 -6.20 -8.56
C TRP A 68 0.99 -4.91 -8.13
N LEU A 69 2.14 -4.59 -8.72
CA LEU A 69 2.88 -3.37 -8.37
C LEU A 69 2.13 -2.10 -8.79
N ILE A 70 1.47 -2.09 -9.96
CA ILE A 70 0.61 -0.97 -10.38
C ILE A 70 -0.53 -0.77 -9.37
N MET A 71 -1.17 -1.86 -8.94
CA MET A 71 -2.20 -1.84 -7.90
C MET A 71 -1.66 -1.31 -6.57
N MET A 72 -0.46 -1.73 -6.15
CA MET A 72 0.18 -1.21 -4.94
C MET A 72 0.50 0.28 -5.05
N ILE A 73 0.88 0.77 -6.23
CA ILE A 73 1.04 2.21 -6.48
C ILE A 73 -0.31 2.91 -6.30
N ALA A 74 -1.38 2.39 -6.92
CA ALA A 74 -2.71 2.98 -6.86
C ALA A 74 -3.24 3.09 -5.41
N MET A 75 -3.12 2.01 -4.64
CA MET A 75 -3.71 1.93 -3.31
C MET A 75 -2.78 2.49 -2.22
N MET A 76 -1.49 2.16 -2.24
CA MET A 76 -0.61 2.36 -1.08
C MET A 76 0.12 3.69 -1.09
N PHE A 77 0.45 4.26 -2.26
CA PHE A 77 1.22 5.50 -2.35
C PHE A 77 0.56 6.66 -1.59
N PRO A 78 -0.75 6.92 -1.70
CA PRO A 78 -1.40 7.99 -0.93
C PRO A 78 -1.21 7.81 0.59
N SER A 79 -1.23 6.56 1.07
CA SER A 79 -1.14 6.25 2.50
C SER A 79 0.28 6.39 3.09
N VAL A 80 1.32 6.34 2.25
CA VAL A 80 2.74 6.47 2.68
C VAL A 80 3.33 7.85 2.38
N ALA A 81 2.53 8.75 1.78
CA ALA A 81 2.96 10.08 1.36
C ALA A 81 3.64 10.91 2.45
N PRO A 82 3.15 10.98 3.71
CA PRO A 82 3.81 11.76 4.75
C PRO A 82 5.27 11.34 4.97
N VAL A 83 5.53 10.04 5.03
CA VAL A 83 6.87 9.48 5.22
C VAL A 83 7.72 9.65 3.95
N ALA A 84 7.21 9.21 2.80
CA ALA A 84 7.94 9.24 1.54
C ALA A 84 8.39 10.67 1.18
N ILE A 85 7.51 11.66 1.37
CA ILE A 85 7.82 13.07 1.12
C ILE A 85 8.88 13.57 2.12
N THR A 86 8.80 13.21 3.40
CA THR A 86 9.84 13.62 4.37
C THR A 86 11.22 13.05 4.05
N TRP A 87 11.29 11.81 3.57
CA TRP A 87 12.55 11.21 3.15
C TRP A 87 13.07 11.81 1.84
N ALA A 88 12.22 11.99 0.84
CA ALA A 88 12.58 12.64 -0.42
C ALA A 88 13.11 14.07 -0.21
N ARG A 89 12.61 14.79 0.81
CA ARG A 89 13.17 16.07 1.24
C ARG A 89 14.56 15.95 1.86
N ALA A 90 14.76 14.98 2.74
CA ALA A 90 16.07 14.75 3.35
C ALA A 90 17.12 14.45 2.27
N ILE A 91 16.76 13.65 1.25
CA ILE A 91 17.58 13.42 0.06
C ILE A 91 17.84 14.75 -0.69
N GLY A 92 16.80 15.53 -0.98
CA GLY A 92 16.90 16.79 -1.74
C GLY A 92 17.72 17.89 -1.05
N ARG A 93 17.83 17.86 0.29
CA ARG A 93 18.71 18.76 1.05
C ARG A 93 20.19 18.40 0.94
N GLN A 94 20.48 17.13 0.65
CA GLN A 94 21.83 16.58 0.63
C GLN A 94 22.35 16.27 -0.78
N SER A 95 21.48 16.35 -1.79
CA SER A 95 21.80 15.96 -3.17
C SER A 95 20.96 16.71 -4.19
N SER A 96 21.52 16.92 -5.37
CA SER A 96 20.89 17.58 -6.52
C SER A 96 21.09 16.76 -7.80
N GLY A 97 20.41 17.15 -8.88
CA GLY A 97 20.56 16.53 -10.20
C GLY A 97 20.35 15.02 -10.22
N ALA A 98 21.18 14.31 -10.99
CA ALA A 98 21.11 12.86 -11.15
C ALA A 98 21.26 12.09 -9.83
N VAL A 99 22.07 12.58 -8.90
CA VAL A 99 22.28 11.93 -7.59
C VAL A 99 20.99 11.93 -6.77
N ARG A 100 20.24 13.05 -6.78
CA ARG A 100 18.94 13.12 -6.09
C ARG A 100 17.95 12.12 -6.68
N THR A 101 17.89 12.04 -8.01
CA THR A 101 17.01 11.10 -8.72
C THR A 101 17.38 9.66 -8.37
N ALA A 102 18.66 9.29 -8.43
CA ALA A 102 19.14 7.96 -8.07
C ALA A 102 18.79 7.57 -6.63
N ARG A 103 19.02 8.47 -5.66
CA ARG A 103 18.69 8.23 -4.25
C ARG A 103 17.19 8.08 -4.01
N THR A 104 16.37 8.88 -4.69
CA THR A 104 14.90 8.78 -4.62
C THR A 104 14.41 7.48 -5.25
N ALA A 105 14.99 7.09 -6.40
CA ALA A 105 14.70 5.83 -7.07
C ALA A 105 15.12 4.63 -6.21
N GLN A 106 16.25 4.69 -5.51
CA GLN A 106 16.67 3.68 -4.56
C GLN A 106 15.63 3.50 -3.45
N PHE A 107 15.13 4.58 -2.85
CA PHE A 107 14.05 4.50 -1.86
C PHE A 107 12.79 3.84 -2.43
N ALA A 108 12.31 4.28 -3.60
CA ALA A 108 11.14 3.72 -4.25
C ALA A 108 11.34 2.22 -4.60
N ALA A 109 12.51 1.86 -5.13
CA ALA A 109 12.87 0.49 -5.45
C ALA A 109 12.85 -0.40 -4.20
N GLY A 110 13.39 0.06 -3.08
CA GLY A 110 13.37 -0.69 -1.83
C GLY A 110 11.95 -0.96 -1.34
N TYR A 111 11.09 0.06 -1.41
CA TYR A 111 9.68 -0.07 -1.05
C TYR A 111 8.95 -1.07 -1.95
N LEU A 112 9.14 -0.97 -3.27
CA LEU A 112 8.53 -1.88 -4.23
C LEU A 112 9.08 -3.30 -4.10
N LEU A 113 10.36 -3.50 -3.76
CA LEU A 113 10.92 -4.83 -3.50
C LEU A 113 10.19 -5.56 -2.37
N ALA A 114 9.87 -4.88 -1.26
CA ALA A 114 9.07 -5.48 -0.20
C ALA A 114 7.69 -5.93 -0.70
N TRP A 115 7.04 -5.09 -1.52
CA TRP A 115 5.76 -5.42 -2.15
C TRP A 115 5.86 -6.53 -3.20
N THR A 116 6.98 -6.64 -3.91
CA THR A 116 7.25 -7.75 -4.83
C THR A 116 7.35 -9.06 -4.06
N THR A 117 8.08 -9.08 -2.94
CA THR A 117 8.15 -10.29 -2.08
C THR A 117 6.77 -10.71 -1.60
N PHE A 118 5.95 -9.76 -1.15
CA PHE A 118 4.59 -10.07 -0.73
C PHE A 118 3.69 -10.47 -1.91
N GLY A 119 3.87 -9.87 -3.09
CA GLY A 119 3.16 -10.24 -4.32
C GLY A 119 3.45 -11.68 -4.76
N LEU A 120 4.68 -12.17 -4.58
CA LEU A 120 5.01 -13.58 -4.84
C LEU A 120 4.25 -14.53 -3.91
N ILE A 121 4.12 -14.16 -2.63
CA ILE A 121 3.32 -14.94 -1.66
C ILE A 121 1.85 -14.91 -2.07
N ALA A 122 1.32 -13.72 -2.41
CA ALA A 122 -0.05 -13.56 -2.86
C ALA A 122 -0.35 -14.37 -4.13
N TYR A 123 0.58 -14.39 -5.10
CA TYR A 123 0.47 -15.22 -6.31
C TYR A 123 0.35 -16.69 -5.96
N GLY A 124 1.24 -17.20 -5.08
CA GLY A 124 1.20 -18.60 -4.65
C GLY A 124 -0.12 -18.97 -3.96
N LEU A 125 -0.63 -18.08 -3.10
CA LEU A 125 -1.92 -18.25 -2.44
C LEU A 125 -3.06 -18.27 -3.45
N LEU A 126 -3.10 -17.30 -4.37
CA LEU A 126 -4.14 -17.21 -5.40
C LEU A 126 -4.13 -18.42 -6.34
N ALA A 127 -2.95 -18.84 -6.80
CA ALA A 127 -2.79 -20.03 -7.64
C ALA A 127 -3.26 -21.29 -6.91
N GLY A 128 -2.90 -21.44 -5.63
CA GLY A 128 -3.36 -22.56 -4.79
C GLY A 128 -4.86 -22.56 -4.56
N THR A 129 -5.47 -21.39 -4.29
CA THR A 129 -6.92 -21.28 -4.15
C THR A 129 -7.67 -21.56 -5.45
N GLY A 130 -7.13 -21.14 -6.59
CA GLY A 130 -7.71 -21.45 -7.91
C GLY A 130 -7.75 -22.96 -8.16
N ALA A 131 -6.59 -23.63 -8.04
CA ALA A 131 -6.51 -25.08 -8.21
C ALA A 131 -7.42 -25.85 -7.25
N LEU A 132 -7.53 -25.42 -5.98
CA LEU A 132 -8.42 -26.06 -5.01
C LEU A 132 -9.91 -25.87 -5.36
N LEU A 133 -10.28 -24.70 -5.90
CA LEU A 133 -11.66 -24.43 -6.31
C LEU A 133 -12.06 -25.19 -7.57
N ASP A 134 -11.12 -25.40 -8.49
CA ASP A 134 -11.33 -26.23 -9.69
C ASP A 134 -11.70 -27.68 -9.29
N ASP A 135 -11.01 -28.24 -8.29
CA ASP A 135 -11.28 -29.59 -7.78
C ASP A 135 -12.48 -29.64 -6.81
N HIS A 136 -12.65 -28.61 -5.97
CA HIS A 136 -13.63 -28.57 -4.88
C HIS A 136 -14.35 -27.21 -4.81
N PRO A 137 -15.36 -26.95 -5.66
CA PRO A 137 -16.05 -25.65 -5.70
C PRO A 137 -16.67 -25.22 -4.35
N GLY A 138 -17.09 -26.20 -3.53
CA GLY A 138 -17.63 -25.96 -2.19
C GLY A 138 -16.61 -25.45 -1.15
N ALA A 139 -15.32 -25.42 -1.48
CA ALA A 139 -14.26 -24.89 -0.61
C ALA A 139 -14.25 -23.37 -0.52
N GLY A 140 -14.80 -22.65 -1.52
CA GLY A 140 -14.78 -21.18 -1.57
C GLY A 140 -15.34 -20.51 -0.33
N ARG A 141 -16.46 -21.02 0.19
CA ARG A 141 -17.06 -20.48 1.42
C ARG A 141 -16.15 -20.58 2.65
N TRP A 142 -15.34 -21.63 2.74
CA TRP A 142 -14.39 -21.84 3.83
C TRP A 142 -13.11 -21.03 3.64
N ILE A 143 -12.62 -20.91 2.40
CA ILE A 143 -11.51 -20.02 2.03
C ILE A 143 -11.87 -18.58 2.41
N GLY A 144 -13.07 -18.12 2.04
CA GLY A 144 -13.54 -16.79 2.36
C GLY A 144 -13.71 -16.55 3.85
N ALA A 145 -14.34 -17.48 4.57
CA ALA A 145 -14.46 -17.42 6.03
C ALA A 145 -13.08 -17.34 6.71
N GLY A 146 -12.13 -18.17 6.27
CA GLY A 146 -10.75 -18.18 6.78
C GLY A 146 -10.01 -16.87 6.49
N ALA A 147 -10.14 -16.33 5.28
CA ALA A 147 -9.54 -15.05 4.90
C ALA A 147 -10.06 -13.89 5.76
N PHE A 148 -11.38 -13.78 5.95
CA PHE A 148 -11.98 -12.77 6.83
C PHE A 148 -11.60 -12.98 8.29
N LEU A 149 -11.53 -14.23 8.77
CA LEU A 149 -11.12 -14.54 10.14
C LEU A 149 -9.68 -14.09 10.39
N ILE A 150 -8.75 -14.45 9.50
CA ILE A 150 -7.34 -14.05 9.59
C ILE A 150 -7.23 -12.54 9.56
N ALA A 151 -7.92 -11.86 8.64
CA ALA A 151 -7.92 -10.41 8.54
C ALA A 151 -8.47 -9.75 9.82
N GLY A 152 -9.58 -10.26 10.34
CA GLY A 152 -10.23 -9.79 11.56
C GLY A 152 -9.34 -9.94 12.79
N LEU A 153 -8.74 -11.12 13.01
CA LEU A 153 -7.79 -11.35 14.10
C LEU A 153 -6.54 -10.49 13.95
N TYR A 154 -6.05 -10.32 12.71
CA TYR A 154 -4.88 -9.49 12.43
C TYR A 154 -5.10 -8.02 12.81
N GLN A 155 -6.32 -7.50 12.66
CA GLN A 155 -6.69 -6.14 13.03
C GLN A 155 -6.46 -5.85 14.53
N PHE A 156 -6.63 -6.84 15.41
CA PHE A 156 -6.40 -6.70 16.85
C PHE A 156 -4.96 -7.05 17.28
N SER A 157 -4.10 -7.49 16.35
CA SER A 157 -2.80 -8.04 16.70
C SER A 157 -1.81 -6.97 17.18
N PRO A 158 -0.95 -7.29 18.17
CA PRO A 158 0.16 -6.41 18.57
C PRO A 158 1.12 -6.11 17.42
N LEU A 159 1.30 -7.07 16.50
CA LEU A 159 2.15 -6.92 15.33
C LEU A 159 1.62 -5.82 14.40
N LYS A 160 0.31 -5.81 14.11
CA LYS A 160 -0.29 -4.73 13.30
C LYS A 160 -0.07 -3.38 13.96
N ASN A 161 -0.33 -3.26 15.27
CA ASN A 161 -0.17 -2.01 16.01
C ASN A 161 1.27 -1.48 15.97
N LEU A 162 2.25 -2.37 16.14
CA LEU A 162 3.67 -2.05 15.99
C LEU A 162 3.96 -1.53 14.58
N CYS A 163 3.54 -2.25 13.54
CA CYS A 163 3.76 -1.83 12.16
C CYS A 163 3.09 -0.50 11.81
N LEU A 164 1.85 -0.31 12.27
CA LEU A 164 1.07 0.89 12.02
C LEU A 164 1.68 2.11 12.70
N SER A 165 2.16 1.97 13.94
CA SER A 165 2.87 3.04 14.65
C SER A 165 4.11 3.50 13.89
N HIS A 166 4.84 2.57 13.27
CA HIS A 166 6.00 2.89 12.45
C HIS A 166 5.59 3.61 11.16
N CYS A 167 4.55 3.14 10.47
CA CYS A 167 4.01 3.80 9.27
C CYS A 167 3.53 5.23 9.53
N ARG A 168 3.11 5.54 10.77
CA ARG A 168 2.60 6.86 11.21
C ARG A 168 3.67 7.85 11.68
N SER A 169 4.92 7.41 11.89
CA SER A 169 5.96 8.22 12.53
C SER A 169 7.06 8.66 11.56
N PRO A 170 6.85 9.73 10.77
CA PRO A 170 7.86 10.20 9.81
C PRO A 170 9.15 10.68 10.49
N MET A 171 9.07 11.33 11.65
CA MET A 171 10.24 11.81 12.39
C MET A 171 11.01 10.68 13.08
N GLY A 172 10.31 9.72 13.70
CA GLY A 172 10.96 8.56 14.31
C GLY A 172 11.72 7.72 13.28
N GLN A 173 11.19 7.66 12.06
CA GLN A 173 11.85 7.04 10.92
C GLN A 173 13.13 7.76 10.51
N LEU A 174 13.11 9.09 10.35
CA LEU A 174 14.31 9.88 10.02
C LEU A 174 15.45 9.63 11.00
N VAL A 175 15.16 9.63 12.32
CA VAL A 175 16.16 9.33 13.37
C VAL A 175 16.71 7.92 13.23
N ARG A 176 15.83 6.92 13.05
CA ARG A 176 16.25 5.52 12.86
C ARG A 176 17.11 5.34 11.62
N TYR A 177 16.74 5.98 10.52
CA TYR A 177 17.44 5.89 9.24
C TYR A 177 18.72 6.72 9.19
N ALA A 178 18.96 7.61 10.16
CA ALA A 178 20.23 8.32 10.32
C ALA A 178 21.38 7.35 10.62
N GLY A 179 21.13 6.26 11.33
CA GLY A 179 22.13 5.25 11.68
C GLY A 179 22.47 4.24 10.58
N PHE A 180 21.82 4.29 9.41
CA PHE A 180 22.09 3.35 8.33
C PHE A 180 23.41 3.69 7.65
N ARG A 181 24.24 2.67 7.40
CA ARG A 181 25.54 2.83 6.72
C ARG A 181 25.38 3.51 5.34
N PRO A 182 26.41 4.17 4.79
CA PRO A 182 26.28 4.91 3.53
C PRO A 182 25.88 4.06 2.32
N GLY A 183 26.40 2.84 2.18
CA GLY A 183 26.13 1.98 1.02
C GLY A 183 24.65 1.59 0.89
N ALA A 184 24.02 1.91 -0.24
CA ALA A 184 22.60 1.62 -0.52
C ALA A 184 21.64 2.06 0.62
N ARG A 185 21.95 3.16 1.31
CA ARG A 185 21.15 3.67 2.44
C ARG A 185 19.69 3.86 2.06
N ASP A 186 19.41 4.60 0.99
CA ASP A 186 18.05 4.93 0.60
C ASP A 186 17.25 3.69 0.18
N LEU A 187 17.90 2.71 -0.46
CA LEU A 187 17.30 1.41 -0.78
C LEU A 187 16.88 0.65 0.48
N ARG A 188 17.76 0.56 1.48
CA ARG A 188 17.45 -0.11 2.75
C ARG A 188 16.37 0.60 3.54
N VAL A 189 16.35 1.93 3.48
CA VAL A 189 15.28 2.73 4.08
C VAL A 189 13.94 2.43 3.41
N GLY A 190 13.92 2.38 2.07
CA GLY A 190 12.76 1.96 1.30
C GLY A 190 12.27 0.57 1.65
N LEU A 191 13.18 -0.41 1.69
CA LEU A 191 12.88 -1.81 2.02
C LEU A 191 12.33 -1.97 3.43
N HIS A 192 12.97 -1.32 4.40
CA HIS A 192 12.51 -1.32 5.79
C HIS A 192 11.12 -0.70 5.89
N HIS A 193 10.89 0.48 5.30
CA HIS A 193 9.56 1.10 5.31
C HIS A 193 8.51 0.25 4.59
N GLY A 194 8.86 -0.36 3.45
CA GLY A 194 8.03 -1.29 2.71
C GLY A 194 7.61 -2.50 3.56
N ALA A 195 8.54 -3.09 4.32
CA ALA A 195 8.24 -4.22 5.21
C ALA A 195 7.23 -3.86 6.31
N TYR A 196 7.34 -2.68 6.94
CA TYR A 196 6.31 -2.21 7.89
C TYR A 196 4.99 -1.89 7.20
N CYS A 197 5.03 -1.35 5.97
CA CYS A 197 3.83 -1.11 5.18
C CYS A 197 3.09 -2.42 4.91
N VAL A 198 3.77 -3.44 4.38
CA VAL A 198 3.22 -4.79 4.19
C VAL A 198 2.71 -5.34 5.53
N GLY A 199 3.51 -5.24 6.59
CA GLY A 199 3.13 -5.64 7.94
C GLY A 199 1.80 -5.04 8.38
N CYS A 200 1.59 -3.73 8.28
CA CYS A 200 0.35 -3.14 8.79
C CYS A 200 -0.92 -3.49 7.97
N CYS A 201 -0.80 -3.90 6.70
CA CYS A 201 -1.95 -4.07 5.82
C CYS A 201 -2.07 -5.41 5.10
N TRP A 202 -1.16 -6.38 5.26
CA TRP A 202 -1.28 -7.68 4.57
C TRP A 202 -2.59 -8.40 4.91
N GLY A 203 -3.07 -8.31 6.15
CA GLY A 203 -4.37 -8.87 6.54
C GLY A 203 -5.54 -8.26 5.77
N LEU A 204 -5.48 -6.95 5.44
CA LEU A 204 -6.48 -6.30 4.59
C LEU A 204 -6.34 -6.73 3.12
N MET A 205 -5.13 -7.03 2.66
CA MET A 205 -4.90 -7.54 1.29
C MET A 205 -5.44 -8.95 1.11
N ILE A 206 -5.41 -9.79 2.15
CA ILE A 206 -5.99 -11.14 2.11
C ILE A 206 -7.49 -11.11 1.80
N VAL A 207 -8.21 -10.08 2.23
CA VAL A 207 -9.64 -9.92 1.98
C VAL A 207 -9.96 -9.76 0.48
N LEU A 208 -8.98 -9.38 -0.35
CA LEU A 208 -9.17 -9.35 -1.80
C LEU A 208 -9.29 -10.75 -2.40
N VAL A 209 -8.87 -11.81 -1.71
CA VAL A 209 -9.08 -13.19 -2.17
C VAL A 209 -10.58 -13.53 -2.25
N PRO A 210 -11.38 -13.42 -1.16
CA PRO A 210 -12.82 -13.66 -1.25
C PRO A 210 -13.59 -12.62 -2.06
N LEU A 211 -13.16 -11.36 -2.05
CA LEU A 211 -13.88 -10.28 -2.75
C LEU A 211 -13.52 -10.17 -4.24
N GLY A 212 -12.46 -10.84 -4.68
CA GLY A 212 -11.94 -10.76 -6.02
C GLY A 212 -10.79 -9.78 -6.13
N PHE A 213 -9.66 -10.26 -6.67
CA PHE A 213 -8.43 -9.49 -6.77
C PHE A 213 -8.58 -8.23 -7.64
N MET A 214 -9.34 -8.32 -8.73
CA MET A 214 -9.64 -7.23 -9.65
C MET A 214 -10.96 -6.50 -9.35
N ASN A 215 -11.59 -6.77 -8.20
CA ASN A 215 -12.79 -6.06 -7.79
C ASN A 215 -12.43 -4.63 -7.35
N VAL A 216 -12.58 -3.68 -8.28
CA VAL A 216 -12.23 -2.25 -8.07
C VAL A 216 -12.90 -1.66 -6.83
N LEU A 217 -14.14 -2.03 -6.54
CA LEU A 217 -14.85 -1.53 -5.36
C LEU A 217 -14.20 -2.06 -4.07
N ALA A 218 -13.89 -3.35 -4.01
CA ALA A 218 -13.20 -3.96 -2.87
C ALA A 218 -11.81 -3.35 -2.68
N MET A 219 -11.06 -3.15 -3.77
CA MET A 219 -9.75 -2.50 -3.74
C MET A 219 -9.84 -1.06 -3.24
N ALA A 220 -10.80 -0.27 -3.73
CA ALA A 220 -10.99 1.11 -3.29
C ALA A 220 -11.38 1.17 -1.79
N ALA A 221 -12.24 0.26 -1.33
CA ALA A 221 -12.62 0.15 0.07
C ALA A 221 -11.42 -0.20 0.96
N VAL A 222 -10.63 -1.22 0.58
CA VAL A 222 -9.40 -1.61 1.29
C VAL A 222 -8.39 -0.47 1.32
N ALA A 223 -8.17 0.22 0.19
CA ALA A 223 -7.28 1.37 0.12
C ALA A 223 -7.76 2.51 1.04
N GLY A 224 -9.06 2.79 1.06
CA GLY A 224 -9.68 3.77 1.95
C GLY A 224 -9.49 3.42 3.42
N VAL A 225 -9.72 2.16 3.80
CA VAL A 225 -9.46 1.67 5.16
C VAL A 225 -8.00 1.87 5.53
N ILE A 226 -7.06 1.46 4.68
CA ILE A 226 -5.61 1.60 4.92
C ILE A 226 -5.22 3.07 5.07
N PHE A 227 -5.77 3.94 4.22
CA PHE A 227 -5.52 5.37 4.27
C PHE A 227 -6.00 5.97 5.60
N VAL A 228 -7.24 5.68 6.03
CA VAL A 228 -7.79 6.15 7.30
C VAL A 228 -6.99 5.57 8.47
N GLU A 229 -6.67 4.28 8.45
CA GLU A 229 -5.83 3.63 9.46
C GLU A 229 -4.42 4.21 9.53
N LYS A 230 -3.85 4.76 8.47
CA LYS A 230 -2.49 5.34 8.50
C LYS A 230 -2.49 6.83 8.82
N LEU A 231 -3.54 7.58 8.50
CA LEU A 231 -3.51 9.04 8.62
C LEU A 231 -4.40 9.59 9.73
N TRP A 232 -5.44 8.88 10.16
CA TRP A 232 -6.41 9.42 11.11
C TRP A 232 -6.02 9.22 12.56
N ARG A 233 -6.23 10.22 13.43
CA ARG A 233 -5.82 10.15 14.85
C ARG A 233 -6.46 8.96 15.60
N LEU A 234 -7.71 8.63 15.26
CA LEU A 234 -8.48 7.51 15.83
C LEU A 234 -8.26 6.17 15.10
N GLY A 235 -7.21 6.04 14.30
CA GLY A 235 -6.96 4.83 13.51
C GLY A 235 -6.93 3.51 14.29
N PRO A 236 -6.43 3.41 15.54
CA PRO A 236 -6.52 2.17 16.31
C PRO A 236 -7.96 1.75 16.61
N ALA A 237 -8.83 2.71 16.97
CA ALA A 237 -10.25 2.44 17.20
C ALA A 237 -10.97 2.07 15.89
N PHE A 238 -10.63 2.76 14.79
CA PHE A 238 -11.15 2.42 13.46
C PHE A 238 -10.70 1.02 13.00
N SER A 239 -9.43 0.66 13.22
CA SER A 239 -8.87 -0.66 12.95
C SER A 239 -9.59 -1.76 13.74
N ALA A 240 -9.92 -1.51 15.01
CA ALA A 240 -10.73 -2.42 15.82
C ALA A 240 -12.17 -2.58 15.27
N ALA A 241 -12.80 -1.50 14.82
CA ALA A 241 -14.11 -1.56 14.19
C ALA A 241 -14.08 -2.38 12.88
N VAL A 242 -13.09 -2.14 12.02
CA VAL A 242 -12.87 -2.94 10.79
C VAL A 242 -12.61 -4.41 11.14
N GLY A 243 -11.82 -4.68 12.17
CA GLY A 243 -11.60 -6.05 12.66
C GLY A 243 -12.88 -6.74 13.07
N THR A 244 -13.76 -6.05 13.78
CA THR A 244 -15.08 -6.56 14.18
C THR A 244 -15.95 -6.88 12.97
N VAL A 245 -15.97 -6.01 11.96
CA VAL A 245 -16.68 -6.24 10.70
C VAL A 245 -16.16 -7.50 10.00
N PHE A 246 -14.85 -7.69 9.92
CA PHE A 246 -14.27 -8.89 9.32
C PHE A 246 -14.56 -10.16 10.09
N LEU A 247 -14.57 -10.13 11.43
CA LEU A 247 -15.00 -11.28 12.22
C LEU A 247 -16.48 -11.62 11.98
N ALA A 248 -17.35 -10.62 11.84
CA ALA A 248 -18.74 -10.84 11.46
C ALA A 248 -18.87 -11.45 10.05
N LEU A 249 -18.13 -10.93 9.08
CA LEU A 249 -18.09 -11.49 7.72
C LEU A 249 -17.57 -12.94 7.71
N ALA A 250 -16.60 -13.28 8.56
CA ALA A 250 -16.09 -14.64 8.70
C ALA A 250 -17.17 -15.62 9.16
N LEU A 251 -18.05 -15.20 10.08
CA LEU A 251 -19.17 -16.02 10.55
C LEU A 251 -20.28 -16.17 9.50
N LEU A 252 -20.51 -15.15 8.68
CA LEU A 252 -21.58 -15.12 7.68
C LEU A 252 -21.19 -15.81 6.35
N ALA A 253 -19.91 -15.74 5.98
CA ALA A 253 -19.38 -16.24 4.70
C ALA A 253 -19.76 -17.71 4.36
N PRO A 254 -19.79 -18.67 5.32
CA PRO A 254 -20.21 -20.04 5.03
C PRO A 254 -21.65 -20.19 4.54
N PHE A 255 -22.51 -19.20 4.83
CA PHE A 255 -23.96 -19.24 4.57
C PHE A 255 -24.40 -18.30 3.44
N GLN A 256 -23.53 -17.37 3.01
CA GLN A 256 -23.88 -16.27 2.11
C GLN A 256 -22.82 -16.15 1.01
N THR A 257 -22.99 -16.90 -0.08
CA THR A 257 -21.98 -16.96 -1.17
C THR A 257 -21.82 -15.63 -1.91
N TRP A 258 -22.87 -14.81 -1.98
CA TRP A 258 -22.83 -13.46 -2.57
C TRP A 258 -21.85 -12.50 -1.87
N LEU A 259 -21.40 -12.82 -0.65
CA LEU A 259 -20.32 -12.09 0.03
C LEU A 259 -18.93 -12.39 -0.54
N LEU A 260 -18.82 -13.41 -1.40
CA LEU A 260 -17.57 -13.99 -1.89
C LEU A 260 -17.48 -13.94 -3.42
N PRO A 261 -17.69 -12.78 -4.07
CA PRO A 261 -17.74 -12.69 -5.53
C PRO A 261 -16.42 -13.09 -6.22
N GLY A 262 -15.30 -13.13 -5.51
CA GLY A 262 -14.01 -13.61 -6.02
C GLY A 262 -13.82 -15.12 -5.96
N LEU A 263 -14.76 -15.86 -5.37
CA LEU A 263 -14.71 -17.32 -5.21
C LEU A 263 -15.92 -18.01 -5.84
N GLU A 264 -16.85 -17.25 -6.40
CA GLU A 264 -17.95 -17.79 -7.19
C GLU A 264 -17.49 -18.03 -8.64
N PRO A 265 -17.79 -19.21 -9.22
CA PRO A 265 -17.60 -19.41 -10.65
C PRO A 265 -18.47 -18.42 -11.43
N GLN A 266 -17.88 -17.62 -12.31
CA GLN A 266 -18.65 -16.74 -13.17
C GLN A 266 -19.57 -17.58 -14.08
N PRO A 267 -20.86 -17.24 -14.23
CA PRO A 267 -21.71 -17.91 -15.20
C PRO A 267 -21.13 -17.69 -16.59
N SER A 268 -20.81 -18.78 -17.28
CA SER A 268 -20.35 -18.74 -18.66
C SER A 268 -21.38 -18.03 -19.55
N PRO A 269 -20.99 -17.32 -20.62
CA PRO A 269 -21.94 -16.66 -21.52
C PRO A 269 -22.95 -17.62 -22.18
N MET A 270 -22.70 -18.94 -22.19
CA MET A 270 -23.67 -19.93 -22.67
C MET A 270 -24.88 -20.08 -21.75
N THR A 271 -24.73 -19.83 -20.44
CA THR A 271 -25.84 -19.98 -19.47
C THR A 271 -26.89 -18.87 -19.60
N ASP A 272 -26.54 -17.71 -20.16
CA ASP A 272 -27.49 -16.62 -20.42
C ASP A 272 -28.36 -16.86 -21.68
N MET A 273 -27.92 -17.69 -22.63
CA MET A 273 -28.73 -18.05 -23.80
C MET A 273 -29.81 -19.11 -23.51
N LEU A 274 -29.74 -19.76 -22.33
CA LEU A 274 -30.66 -20.83 -21.91
C LEU A 274 -31.63 -20.38 -20.80
N ARG A 275 -31.60 -19.09 -20.41
CA ARG A 275 -32.62 -18.53 -19.52
C ARG A 275 -33.83 -18.10 -20.37
N PRO A 276 -35.01 -18.74 -20.19
CA PRO A 276 -36.22 -18.38 -20.94
C PRO A 276 -36.76 -16.99 -20.56
#